data_AF-A0A7G2EP69-F1
#
_entry.id   AF-A0A7G2EP69-F1
#
_cell.length_a   1.000
_cell.length_b   1.000
_cell.length_c   1.000
_cell.angle_alpha   90.00
_cell.angle_beta   90.00
_cell.angle_gamma   90.00
#
_symmetry.space_group_name_H-M   'P 1'
#
loop_
_entity.id
_entity.type
_entity.pdbx_description
1 polymer ?
#
loop_
_entity_poly.entity_id
_entity_poly.type
_entity_poly.pdbx_seq_one_letter_code
_entity_poly.pdbx_strand_id
1 'polypeptide(L)' 'MTSKQICSRSNIERELDIWYNGPGYGEYSWGFPEFIYFPYLTDSSKGFVKNDVLMVQVEMEAISSTKYFPS' A
#
# COMPACT_ATOMS: atom_id res chain seq x y z
N MET A 1 -16.33 16.29 -2.87
CA MET A 1 -15.53 15.14 -2.44
C MET A 1 -14.75 15.57 -1.23
N THR A 2 -15.07 15.04 -0.06
CA THR A 2 -14.47 15.47 1.20
C THR A 2 -13.26 14.59 1.44
N SER A 3 -12.06 15.16 1.28
CA SER A 3 -10.81 14.52 1.67
C SER A 3 -10.88 14.19 3.16
N LYS A 4 -10.86 12.90 3.48
CA LYS A 4 -10.62 12.46 4.86
C LYS A 4 -9.20 12.87 5.20
N GLN A 5 -9.06 13.91 6.01
CA GLN A 5 -7.79 14.25 6.62
C GLN A 5 -7.46 13.15 7.64
N ILE A 6 -6.67 12.17 7.22
CA ILE A 6 -6.06 11.18 8.12
C ILE A 6 -5.10 11.97 9.02
N CYS A 7 -5.21 11.76 10.33
CA CYS A 7 -4.49 12.53 11.35
C CYS A 7 -2.98 12.58 11.01
N SER A 8 -2.47 13.79 10.79
CA SER A 8 -1.37 14.07 9.87
C SER A 8 0.03 14.07 10.51
N ARG A 9 0.44 13.05 11.28
CA ARG A 9 1.76 13.14 11.95
C ARG A 9 2.76 11.98 11.86
N SER A 10 2.44 10.81 11.30
CA SER A 10 3.47 9.75 11.26
C SER A 10 3.32 8.65 10.22
N ASN A 11 2.37 8.70 9.28
CA ASN A 11 2.30 7.63 8.27
C ASN A 11 3.52 7.68 7.34
N ILE A 12 4.07 6.50 7.03
CA ILE A 12 5.06 6.34 5.96
C ILE A 12 4.30 5.92 4.72
N GLU A 13 4.44 6.72 3.66
CA GLU A 13 3.75 6.54 2.39
C GLU A 13 4.78 6.38 1.28
N ARG A 14 4.51 5.47 0.34
CA ARG A 14 5.32 5.24 -0.87
C ARG A 14 4.36 4.98 -2.01
N GLU A 15 4.52 5.74 -3.09
CA GLU A 15 3.77 5.52 -4.33
C GLU A 15 4.45 4.46 -5.19
N LEU A 16 3.67 3.58 -5.80
CA LEU A 16 4.14 2.59 -6.76
C LEU A 16 3.83 3.09 -8.17
N ASP A 17 4.86 3.36 -8.97
CA ASP A 17 4.72 3.68 -10.39
C ASP A 17 4.65 2.41 -11.24
N ILE A 18 3.56 1.66 -11.09
CA ILE A 18 3.33 0.41 -11.82
C ILE A 18 1.86 0.29 -12.23
N TRP A 19 1.64 -0.39 -13.35
CA TRP A 19 0.29 -0.81 -13.74
C TRP A 19 -0.04 -2.15 -13.11
N TYR A 20 -1.27 -2.26 -12.58
CA TYR A 20 -1.81 -3.54 -12.13
C TYR A 20 -1.88 -4.51 -13.31
N ASN A 21 -1.06 -5.55 -13.28
CA ASN A 21 -1.14 -6.66 -14.23
C ASN A 21 -1.97 -7.78 -13.60
N GLY A 22 -3.06 -8.15 -14.25
CA GLY A 22 -3.96 -9.20 -13.76
C GLY A 22 -3.29 -10.58 -13.67
N PRO A 23 -3.90 -11.54 -12.95
CA PRO A 23 -3.36 -12.89 -12.82
C PRO A 23 -3.17 -13.53 -14.20
N GLY A 24 -1.94 -13.99 -14.49
CA GLY A 24 -1.56 -14.63 -15.76
C GLY A 24 -0.56 -13.86 -16.61
N TYR A 25 -0.22 -12.61 -16.24
CA TYR A 25 0.78 -11.79 -16.93
C TYR A 25 1.75 -11.18 -15.92
N GLY A 26 3.01 -11.65 -15.87
CA GLY A 26 4.09 -11.06 -15.06
C GLY A 26 4.19 -11.54 -13.61
N GLU A 27 4.94 -10.79 -12.79
CA GLU A 27 5.14 -11.08 -11.37
C GLU A 27 3.85 -10.89 -10.56
N TYR A 28 3.59 -11.82 -9.62
CA TYR A 28 2.35 -11.89 -8.83
C TYR A 28 2.25 -10.85 -7.69
N SER A 29 3.28 -10.02 -7.50
CA SER A 29 3.35 -9.10 -6.38
C SER A 29 4.20 -7.89 -6.71
N TRP A 30 3.87 -6.77 -6.07
CA TRP A 30 4.63 -5.53 -6.17
C TRP A 30 4.71 -4.87 -4.81
N GLY A 31 5.75 -4.07 -4.62
CA GLY A 31 5.96 -3.36 -3.36
C GLY A 31 7.41 -2.96 -3.18
N PHE A 32 7.74 -2.57 -1.96
CA PHE A 32 9.09 -2.23 -1.55
C PHE A 32 9.58 -3.31 -0.57
N PRO A 33 10.57 -4.13 -0.93
CA PRO A 33 11.19 -5.07 0.01
C PRO A 33 11.69 -4.37 1.29
N GLU A 34 12.12 -3.11 1.15
CA GLU A 34 12.61 -2.25 2.22
C GLU A 34 11.68 -1.05 2.43
N PHE A 35 10.42 -1.32 2.80
CA PHE A 35 9.43 -0.27 3.03
C PHE A 35 9.77 0.60 4.25
N ILE A 36 10.10 -0.04 5.37
CA ILE A 36 10.42 0.59 6.66
C ILE A 36 11.48 -0.22 7.41
N TYR A 37 12.41 0.45 8.09
CA TYR A 37 13.43 -0.19 8.91
C TYR A 37 12.79 -0.83 10.16
N PHE A 38 13.08 -2.10 10.44
CA PHE A 38 12.38 -2.86 11.48
C PHE A 38 12.50 -2.28 12.91
N PRO A 39 13.68 -1.86 13.40
CA PRO A 39 13.78 -1.16 14.68
C PRO A 39 12.99 0.15 14.73
N TYR A 40 12.83 0.82 13.59
CA TYR A 40 12.03 2.05 13.50
C TYR A 40 10.53 1.76 13.53
N LEU A 41 10.10 0.67 12.87
CA LEU A 41 8.72 0.18 12.89
C LEU A 41 8.26 -0.21 14.31
N THR A 42 9.15 -0.86 15.07
CA THR A 42 8.83 -1.42 16.40
C THR A 42 9.06 -0.46 17.55
N ASP A 43 9.65 0.72 17.30
CA ASP A 43 9.80 1.77 18.31
C ASP A 43 8.43 2.29 18.76
N SER A 44 8.06 1.95 19.99
CA SER A 44 6.78 2.33 20.61
C SER A 44 6.53 3.85 20.65
N SER A 45 7.57 4.68 20.60
CA SER A 45 7.44 6.14 20.55
C SER A 45 6.90 6.65 19.21
N LYS A 46 6.99 5.83 18.15
CA LYS A 46 6.52 6.17 16.79
C LYS A 46 5.04 5.85 16.59
N GLY A 47 4.52 4.89 17.35
CA GLY A 47 3.10 4.53 17.35
C GLY A 47 2.63 3.74 16.12
N PHE A 48 3.53 3.15 15.32
CA PHE A 48 3.17 2.30 14.18
C PHE A 48 2.56 0.96 14.61
N VAL A 49 3.16 0.32 15.61
CA VAL A 49 2.67 -0.91 16.21
C VAL A 49 2.03 -0.58 17.55
N LYS A 50 0.75 -0.93 17.72
CA LYS A 50 0.01 -0.75 18.97
C LYS A 50 -0.66 -2.05 19.34
N ASN A 51 -0.45 -2.52 20.57
CA ASN A 51 -0.98 -3.80 21.05
C ASN A 51 -0.62 -4.98 20.13
N ASP A 52 0.62 -4.99 19.63
CA ASP A 52 1.11 -6.00 18.67
C ASP A 52 0.32 -6.04 17.34
N VAL A 53 -0.31 -4.93 16.96
CA VAL A 53 -1.03 -4.77 15.70
C VAL A 53 -0.40 -3.65 14.88
N LEU A 54 -0.10 -3.95 13.61
CA LEU A 54 0.29 -3.00 12.58
C LEU A 54 -0.87 -2.82 11.60
N MET A 55 -1.26 -1.58 11.35
CA MET A 55 -2.25 -1.25 10.32
C MET A 55 -1.54 -0.85 9.03
N VAL A 56 -1.81 -1.56 7.93
CA VAL A 56 -1.29 -1.25 6.60
C VAL A 56 -2.46 -0.83 5.71
N GLN A 57 -2.28 0.28 4.99
CA GLN A 57 -3.26 0.79 4.03
C GLN A 57 -2.66 0.74 2.63
N VAL A 58 -3.48 0.36 1.65
CA VAL A 58 -3.15 0.45 0.23
C VAL A 58 -4.25 1.26 -0.45
N GLU A 59 -3.85 2.28 -1.18
CA GLU A 59 -4.72 3.04 -2.07
C GLU A 59 -4.39 2.63 -3.51
N MET A 60 -5.43 2.34 -4.29
CA MET A 60 -5.31 1.95 -5.70
C MET A 60 -6.25 2.79 -6.53
N GLU A 61 -5.72 3.40 -7.58
CA GLU A 61 -6.53 4.06 -8.60
C GLU A 61 -6.73 3.12 -9.79
N ALA A 62 -7.97 2.70 -10.02
CA ALA A 62 -8.33 1.93 -11.20
C ALA A 62 -8.88 2.85 -12.29
N ILE A 63 -8.13 2.99 -13.39
CA ILE A 63 -8.52 3.89 -14.50
C ILE A 63 -9.62 3.28 -15.36
N SER A 64 -9.64 1.95 -15.57
CA SER A 64 -10.74 1.26 -16.25
C SER A 64 -10.72 -0.25 -16.00
N SER A 65 -11.84 -0.92 -16.24
CA SER A 65 -11.92 -2.38 -16.36
C SER A 65 -12.47 -2.75 -17.73
N THR A 66 -11.80 -3.65 -18.44
CA THR A 66 -12.28 -4.18 -19.73
C THR A 66 -12.72 -5.63 -19.55
N LYS A 67 -13.84 -6.00 -20.15
CA LYS A 67 -14.23 -7.41 -20.24
C LYS A 67 -13.48 -8.01 -21.43
N TYR A 68 -12.42 -8.76 -21.15
CA TYR A 68 -11.74 -9.52 -22.19
C TYR A 68 -12.58 -10.76 -22.53
N PHE A 69 -13.09 -10.81 -23.75
CA PHE A 69 -13.78 -11.97 -24.31
C PHE A 69 -12.88 -12.54 -25.42
N PRO A 70 -12.02 -13.54 -25.12
CA PRO A 70 -11.25 -14.21 -26.16
C PRO A 70 -12.20 -14.98 -27.08
N SER A 71 -12.04 -14.79 -28.39
CA SER A 71 -12.72 -15.51 -29.47
C SER A 71 -12.23 -16.94 -29.61
#